data_AF-A0A4Q7N5I5-F1
#
_entry.id   AF-A0A4Q7N5I5-F1
#
_cell.length_a   1.000
_cell.length_b   1.000
_cell.length_c   1.000
_cell.angle_alpha   90.00
_cell.angle_beta   90.00
_cell.angle_gamma   90.00
#
_symmetry.space_group_name_H-M   'P 1'
#
loop_
_entity.id
_entity.type
_entity.pdbx_description
1 polymer ?
#
loop_
_entity_poly.entity_id
_entity_poly.type
_entity_poly.pdbx_seq_one_letter_code
_entity_poly.pdbx_strand_id
1 'polypeptide(L)'
;MSKTIIEKKELAVPVDIILEVSNLLLEHDITNDIVGTDLNNDELLIDVQYERDERDVINQIECKISDYYVQEALDAEDDNNDDDE
;
A
#
# COMPACT_ATOMS: atom_id res chain seq x y z
N MET A 1 12.97 -5.11 31.09
CA MET A 1 12.15 -4.26 30.20
C MET A 1 12.41 -4.74 28.79
N SER A 2 11.45 -5.43 28.19
CA SER A 2 11.53 -5.84 26.79
C SER A 2 11.55 -4.56 25.96
N LYS A 3 12.60 -4.33 25.17
CA LYS A 3 12.55 -3.28 24.15
C LYS A 3 11.57 -3.78 23.10
N THR A 4 10.36 -3.23 23.07
CA THR A 4 9.50 -3.34 21.90
C THR A 4 10.29 -2.78 20.72
N ILE A 5 10.64 -3.64 19.77
CA ILE A 5 11.31 -3.21 18.54
C ILE A 5 10.19 -2.72 17.63
N ILE A 6 10.05 -1.39 17.58
CA ILE A 6 9.13 -0.72 16.68
C ILE A 6 9.89 -0.49 15.38
N GLU A 7 9.54 -1.22 14.34
CA GLU A 7 9.99 -0.96 12.98
C GLU A 7 9.17 0.19 12.40
N LYS A 8 9.80 0.99 11.51
CA LYS A 8 9.14 2.08 10.80
C LYS A 8 9.32 1.88 9.31
N LYS A 9 8.26 2.10 8.55
CA LYS A 9 8.27 1.97 7.10
C LYS A 9 7.36 3.00 6.46
N GLU A 10 7.84 3.61 5.40
CA GLU A 10 7.04 4.46 4.53
C GLU A 10 6.37 3.57 3.47
N LEU A 11 5.06 3.73 3.31
CA LEU A 11 4.24 3.07 2.30
C LEU A 11 3.66 4.12 1.36
N ALA A 12 3.84 3.91 0.07
CA ALA A 12 3.21 4.72 -0.96
C ALA A 12 1.95 3.99 -1.43
N VAL A 13 0.79 4.52 -1.04
CA VAL A 13 -0.51 3.85 -1.18
C VAL A 13 -1.34 4.56 -2.23
N PRO A 14 -1.71 3.90 -3.34
CA PRO A 14 -2.63 4.45 -4.33
C PRO A 14 -3.95 4.86 -3.69
N VAL A 15 -4.49 6.01 -4.11
CA VAL A 15 -5.76 6.53 -3.60
C VAL A 15 -6.91 5.54 -3.81
N ASP A 16 -6.88 4.75 -4.88
CA ASP A 16 -7.93 3.77 -5.20
C ASP A 16 -8.07 2.64 -4.17
N ILE A 17 -6.97 2.24 -3.54
CA ILE A 17 -6.96 1.16 -2.53
C ILE A 17 -6.80 1.68 -1.11
N ILE A 18 -6.81 3.00 -0.91
CA ILE A 18 -6.49 3.61 0.39
C ILE A 18 -7.46 3.17 1.49
N LEU A 19 -8.74 2.97 1.17
CA LEU A 19 -9.74 2.53 2.12
C LEU A 19 -9.47 1.10 2.59
N GLU A 20 -9.01 0.23 1.68
CA GLU A 20 -8.68 -1.15 2.00
C GLU A 20 -7.43 -1.23 2.89
N VAL A 21 -6.39 -0.47 2.55
CA VAL A 21 -5.18 -0.36 3.38
C VAL A 21 -5.51 0.24 4.74
N SER A 22 -6.34 1.29 4.80
CA SER A 22 -6.75 1.92 6.05
C SER A 22 -7.53 0.96 6.96
N ASN A 23 -8.38 0.10 6.39
CA ASN A 23 -9.08 -0.92 7.17
C ASN A 23 -8.12 -1.91 7.81
N LEU A 24 -7.08 -2.38 7.09
CA LEU A 24 -6.07 -3.28 7.64
C LEU A 24 -5.27 -2.63 8.77
N LEU A 25 -4.88 -1.36 8.59
CA LEU A 25 -4.17 -0.60 9.63
C LEU A 25 -5.04 -0.45 10.89
N LEU A 26 -6.34 -0.16 10.73
CA LEU A 26 -7.28 -0.03 11.84
C LEU A 26 -7.58 -1.38 12.52
N GLU A 27 -7.75 -2.46 11.76
CA GLU A 27 -8.07 -3.80 12.30
C GLU A 27 -6.96 -4.35 13.19
N HIS A 28 -5.71 -4.01 12.86
CA HIS A 28 -4.53 -4.45 13.59
C HIS A 28 -3.95 -3.39 14.54
N ASP A 29 -4.64 -2.26 14.75
CA ASP A 29 -4.19 -1.14 15.62
C ASP A 29 -2.79 -0.61 15.24
N ILE A 30 -2.42 -0.68 13.96
CA ILE A 30 -1.10 -0.25 13.47
C ILE A 30 -1.04 1.26 13.49
N THR A 31 -0.04 1.79 14.21
CA THR A 31 0.20 3.22 14.28
C THR A 31 0.63 3.75 12.92
N ASN A 32 -0.11 4.70 12.37
CA ASN A 32 0.16 5.31 11.07
C ASN A 32 0.17 6.85 11.14
N ASP A 33 0.96 7.48 10.27
CA ASP A 33 1.02 8.93 10.09
C ASP A 33 1.09 9.27 8.60
N ILE A 34 0.35 10.29 8.16
CA ILE A 34 0.36 10.73 6.76
C ILE A 34 1.49 11.74 6.62
N VAL A 35 2.57 11.31 5.97
CA VAL A 35 3.80 12.13 5.83
C VAL A 35 3.81 12.95 4.54
N GLY A 36 2.98 12.59 3.57
CA GLY A 36 2.89 13.34 2.31
C GLY A 36 1.88 12.77 1.31
N THR A 37 1.88 13.38 0.14
CA THR A 37 1.05 13.01 -1.02
C THR A 37 1.94 13.08 -2.26
N ASP A 38 1.92 12.06 -3.11
CA ASP A 38 2.47 12.15 -4.46
C ASP A 38 1.34 12.35 -5.46
N LEU A 39 1.19 13.59 -5.91
CA LEU A 39 0.13 13.98 -6.85
C LEU A 39 0.41 13.52 -8.29
N ASN A 40 1.62 13.05 -8.60
CA ASN A 40 1.92 12.61 -9.97
C ASN A 40 1.47 11.16 -10.21
N ASN A 41 1.46 10.36 -9.15
CA ASN A 41 1.07 8.96 -9.18
C ASN A 41 -0.26 8.71 -8.42
N ASP A 42 -0.93 9.77 -7.96
CA ASP A 42 -2.15 9.70 -7.14
C ASP A 42 -2.00 8.76 -5.92
N GLU A 43 -0.92 8.96 -5.17
CA GLU A 43 -0.56 8.16 -3.99
C GLU A 43 -0.51 8.99 -2.69
N LEU A 44 -0.85 8.34 -1.58
CA LEU A 44 -0.62 8.85 -0.24
C LEU A 44 0.63 8.21 0.38
N LEU A 45 1.52 9.03 0.92
CA LEU A 45 2.69 8.56 1.65
C LEU A 45 2.33 8.42 3.14
N ILE A 46 2.37 7.19 3.64
CA ILE A 46 1.99 6.82 5.00
C ILE A 46 3.16 6.16 5.69
N ASP A 47 3.61 6.75 6.80
CA ASP A 47 4.54 6.09 7.72
C ASP A 47 3.77 5.16 8.64
N VAL A 48 4.14 3.89 8.65
CA VAL A 48 3.60 2.88 9.57
C VAL A 48 4.65 2.46 10.58
N GLN A 49 4.23 2.29 11.83
CA GLN A 49 5.05 1.80 12.92
C GLN A 49 4.46 0.49 13.41
N TYR A 50 5.26 -0.58 13.37
CA TYR A 50 4.78 -1.93 13.64
C TYR A 50 5.81 -2.75 14.40
N GLU A 51 5.31 -3.71 15.17
CA GLU A 51 6.11 -4.71 15.87
C GLU A 51 6.40 -5.92 14.98
N ARG A 52 7.36 -6.75 15.41
CA ARG A 52 7.73 -7.96 14.67
C ARG A 52 6.55 -8.90 14.39
N ASP A 53 5.59 -8.96 15.31
CA ASP A 53 4.41 -9.83 15.22
C ASP A 53 3.37 -9.29 14.22
N GLU A 54 3.45 -8.00 13.85
CA GLU A 54 2.57 -7.33 12.89
C GLU A 54 3.17 -7.30 11.48
N ARG A 55 4.39 -7.84 11.31
CA ARG A 55 5.10 -7.86 10.03
C ARG A 55 4.31 -8.57 8.93
N ASP A 56 3.53 -9.59 9.27
CA ASP A 56 2.70 -10.30 8.29
C ASP A 56 1.58 -9.40 7.74
N VAL A 57 1.04 -8.49 8.55
CA VAL A 57 0.04 -7.51 8.14
C VAL A 57 0.66 -6.48 7.20
N ILE A 58 1.85 -5.98 7.52
CA ILE A 58 2.57 -5.06 6.64
C ILE A 58 2.88 -5.71 5.30
N ASN A 59 3.35 -6.97 5.30
CA ASN A 59 3.58 -7.70 4.05
C ASN A 59 2.27 -7.85 3.25
N GLN A 60 1.13 -8.08 3.92
CA GLN A 60 -0.17 -8.16 3.26
C GLN A 60 -0.56 -6.83 2.60
N ILE A 61 -0.33 -5.70 3.28
CA ILE A 61 -0.56 -4.36 2.73
C ILE A 61 0.33 -4.15 1.50
N GLU A 62 1.61 -4.50 1.58
CA GLU A 62 2.53 -4.40 0.44
C GLU A 62 2.12 -5.27 -0.74
N CYS A 63 1.64 -6.49 -0.48
CA CYS A 63 1.08 -7.35 -1.53
C CYS A 63 -0.10 -6.67 -2.22
N LYS A 64 -1.03 -6.05 -1.49
CA LYS A 64 -2.17 -5.33 -2.09
C LYS A 64 -1.74 -4.16 -2.95
N ILE A 65 -0.76 -3.39 -2.49
CA ILE A 65 -0.19 -2.27 -3.26
C ILE A 65 0.48 -2.82 -4.53
N SER A 66 1.26 -3.89 -4.42
CA SER A 66 1.88 -4.52 -5.59
C SER A 66 0.85 -5.08 -6.57
N ASP A 67 -0.20 -5.72 -6.07
CA ASP A 67 -1.26 -6.31 -6.89
C ASP A 67 -2.01 -5.21 -7.67
N TYR A 68 -2.23 -4.05 -7.06
CA TYR A 68 -2.80 -2.87 -7.74
C TYR A 68 -1.95 -2.46 -8.94
N TYR A 69 -0.64 -2.25 -8.76
CA TYR A 69 0.24 -1.85 -9.87
C TYR A 69 0.38 -2.91 -10.96
N VAL A 70 0.35 -4.19 -10.58
CA VAL A 70 0.33 -5.29 -11.55
C VAL A 70 -0.96 -5.24 -12.37
N GLN A 71 -2.11 -5.05 -11.74
CA GLN A 71 -3.39 -4.96 -12.45
C GLN A 71 -3.44 -3.72 -13.37
N GLU A 72 -3.01 -2.56 -12.88
CA GLU A 72 -2.93 -1.33 -13.65
C GLU A 72 -2.04 -1.50 -14.90
N ALA A 73 -0.89 -2.16 -14.76
CA ALA A 73 -0.01 -2.44 -15.89
C ALA A 73 -0.64 -3.40 -16.91
N LEU A 74 -1.40 -4.41 -16.46
CA LEU A 74 -2.11 -5.33 -17.35
C LEU A 74 -3.23 -4.63 -18.13
N ASP A 75 -4.00 -3.77 -17.45
CA ASP A 75 -5.09 -3.01 -18.06
C ASP A 75 -4.56 -2.01 -19.11
N ALA A 76 -3.35 -1.48 -18.92
CA ALA A 76 -2.71 -0.58 -19.88
C ALA A 76 -2.22 -1.28 -21.17
N GLU A 77 -1.96 -2.60 -21.15
CA GLU A 77 -1.48 -3.33 -22.33
C GLU A 77 -2.62 -3.93 -23.20
N ASP A 78 -3.86 -4.01 -22.70
CA ASP A 78 -5.02 -4.58 -23.43
C ASP A 78 -5.66 -3.59 -24.44
N ASP A 79 -5.27 -2.31 -24.41
CA ASP A 79 -5.80 -1.26 -25.31
C ASP A 79 -5.07 -1.19 -26.68
N ASN A 80 -4.24 -2.18 -27.02
CA ASN A 80 -3.49 -2.26 -28.29
C ASN A 80 -3.96 -3.41 -29.20
N ASN A 81 -5.24 -3.77 -29.19
CA ASN A 81 -5.81 -4.66 -30.20
C ASN A 81 -6.61 -3.86 -31.23
N ASP A 82 -5.87 -3.13 -32.09
CA ASP A 82 -6.41 -2.52 -33.30
C ASP A 82 -6.97 -3.63 -34.20
N ASP A 83 -8.28 -3.60 -34.38
CA ASP A 83 -9.11 -4.41 -35.24
C ASP A 83 -8.83 -4.01 -36.71
N ASP A 84 -7.71 -4.47 -37.28
CA ASP A 84 -7.44 -4.37 -38.72
C ASP A 84 -8.25 -5.45 -39.47
N GLU A 85 -9.49 -5.09 -39.88
CA GLU A 85 -10.27 -5.77 -40.94
C GLU A 85 -9.60 -5.69 -42.32
#